data_AF-A0A5N7MVX9-F1
#
_entry.id   AF-A0A5N7MVX9-F1
#
_cell.length_a   1.000
_cell.length_b   1.000
_cell.length_c   1.000
_cell.angle_alpha   90.00
_cell.angle_beta   90.00
_cell.angle_gamma   90.00
#
_symmetry.space_group_name_H-M   'P 1'
#
loop_
_entity.id
_entity.type
_entity.pdbx_description
1 polymer ?
#
loop_
_entity_poly.entity_id
_entity_poly.type
_entity_poly.pdbx_seq_one_letter_code
_entity_poly.pdbx_strand_id
1 'polypeptide(L)'
;MDWNEPFPLNAVPPRVRNTILNEFKGRCPSIREVAEIPDSYWLATPNIGPTFLEQIRRVTDAPPEQTASPSCSRLTDGELLGRLEWLQDELRWLQEQMETRLLKTSRRRPNRRWMKLATQDGGDHQEAAQGPGHNG
;
A
#
# COMPACT_ATOMS: atom_id res chain seq x y z
N MET A 1 -13.64 -6.71 31.77
CA MET A 1 -12.99 -7.08 30.51
C MET A 1 -14.04 -7.83 29.71
N ASP A 2 -14.41 -7.33 28.53
CA ASP A 2 -15.34 -8.06 27.66
C ASP A 2 -14.55 -9.04 26.81
N TRP A 3 -14.73 -10.33 27.08
CA TRP A 3 -14.00 -11.41 26.40
C TRP A 3 -14.32 -11.50 24.90
N ASN A 4 -15.41 -10.89 24.45
CA ASN A 4 -15.80 -10.83 23.04
C ASN A 4 -15.26 -9.59 22.33
N GLU A 5 -14.59 -8.68 23.05
CA GLU A 5 -13.95 -7.50 22.45
C GLU A 5 -12.73 -7.93 21.60
N PRO A 6 -12.46 -7.24 20.47
CA PRO A 6 -11.24 -7.47 19.69
C PRO A 6 -9.97 -7.31 20.52
N PHE A 7 -9.02 -8.23 20.33
CA PHE A 7 -7.72 -8.19 20.97
C PHE A 7 -6.95 -6.92 20.58
N PRO A 8 -6.39 -6.16 21.54
CA PRO A 8 -5.73 -4.90 21.25
C PRO A 8 -4.36 -5.13 20.60
N LEU A 9 -4.34 -5.28 19.29
CA LEU A 9 -3.13 -5.45 18.46
C LEU A 9 -2.11 -4.30 18.60
N ASN A 10 -2.55 -3.17 19.15
CA ASN A 10 -1.74 -1.97 19.41
C ASN A 10 -0.83 -2.17 20.63
N ALA A 11 -1.24 -3.02 21.57
CA ALA A 11 -0.54 -3.27 22.83
C ALA A 11 0.65 -4.24 22.67
N VAL A 12 0.78 -4.87 21.49
CA VAL A 12 1.88 -5.79 21.17
C VAL A 12 2.75 -5.23 20.03
N PRO A 13 4.05 -5.60 19.97
CA PRO A 13 4.95 -5.14 18.92
C PRO A 13 4.47 -5.54 17.52
N PRO A 14 4.81 -4.80 16.45
CA PRO A 14 4.35 -5.07 15.09
C PRO A 14 4.62 -6.49 14.58
N ARG A 15 5.73 -7.10 15.01
CA ARG A 15 6.07 -8.48 14.65
C ARG A 15 5.07 -9.48 15.24
N VAL A 16 4.76 -9.32 16.53
CA VAL A 16 3.80 -10.17 17.25
C VAL A 16 2.38 -9.94 16.72
N ARG A 17 2.02 -8.69 16.44
CA ARG A 17 0.76 -8.34 15.76
C ARG A 17 0.57 -9.12 14.46
N ASN A 18 1.59 -9.12 13.59
CA ASN A 18 1.51 -9.82 12.32
C ASN A 18 1.41 -11.33 12.51
N THR A 19 2.13 -11.90 13.49
CA THR A 19 2.00 -13.31 13.83
C THR A 19 0.59 -13.66 14.31
N ILE A 20 0.01 -12.87 15.22
CA ILE A 20 -1.36 -13.07 15.71
C ILE A 20 -2.35 -12.96 14.54
N LEU A 21 -2.26 -11.92 13.72
CA LEU A 21 -3.12 -11.79 12.54
C LEU A 21 -2.98 -12.99 11.59
N ASN A 22 -1.77 -13.47 11.34
CA ASN A 22 -1.53 -14.61 10.47
C ASN A 22 -2.15 -15.91 11.03
N GLU A 23 -2.04 -16.13 12.34
CA GLU A 23 -2.67 -17.26 13.04
C GLU A 23 -4.18 -17.25 12.84
N PHE A 24 -4.78 -16.07 12.91
CA PHE A 24 -6.19 -15.84 12.69
C PHE A 24 -6.53 -15.49 11.24
N LYS A 25 -5.78 -15.95 10.22
CA LYS A 25 -6.11 -15.78 8.79
C LYS A 25 -6.37 -14.33 8.36
N GLY A 26 -5.69 -13.37 8.98
CA GLY A 26 -5.78 -11.94 8.72
C GLY A 26 -6.94 -11.23 9.44
N ARG A 27 -7.82 -11.92 10.17
CA ARG A 27 -8.83 -11.26 11.00
C ARG A 27 -8.27 -10.90 12.37
N CYS A 28 -8.86 -9.88 13.00
CA CYS A 28 -8.60 -9.54 14.38
C CYS A 28 -9.32 -10.56 15.29
N PRO A 29 -8.61 -11.30 16.17
CA PRO A 29 -9.25 -12.21 17.11
C PRO A 29 -9.86 -11.46 18.29
N SER A 30 -10.77 -12.10 19.03
CA SER A 30 -11.21 -11.61 20.33
C SER A 30 -10.18 -11.90 21.43
N ILE A 31 -10.31 -11.22 22.56
CA ILE A 31 -9.47 -11.49 23.75
C ILE A 31 -9.62 -12.96 24.19
N ARG A 32 -10.84 -13.51 24.13
CA ARG A 32 -11.10 -14.92 24.46
C ARG A 32 -10.37 -15.89 23.53
N GLU A 33 -10.45 -15.66 22.23
CA GLU A 33 -9.83 -16.55 21.25
C GLU A 33 -8.31 -16.62 21.42
N VAL A 34 -7.67 -15.47 21.75
CA VAL A 34 -6.24 -15.42 22.05
C VAL A 34 -5.93 -16.11 23.38
N ALA A 35 -6.79 -15.96 24.38
CA ALA A 35 -6.60 -16.54 25.71
C ALA A 35 -6.73 -18.07 25.72
N GLU A 36 -7.63 -18.63 24.90
CA GLU A 36 -7.88 -20.08 24.80
C GLU A 36 -6.74 -20.86 24.14
N ILE A 37 -5.88 -20.19 23.37
CA ILE A 37 -4.70 -20.83 22.75
C ILE A 37 -3.68 -21.20 23.86
N PRO A 38 -3.24 -22.47 23.95
CA PRO A 38 -2.25 -22.88 24.94
C PRO A 38 -0.89 -22.18 24.77
N ASP A 39 -0.19 -21.95 25.89
CA ASP A 39 1.15 -21.35 25.90
C ASP A 39 2.15 -22.12 25.02
N SER A 40 2.08 -23.46 25.04
CA SER A 40 2.93 -24.32 24.22
C SER A 40 2.75 -24.06 22.72
N TYR A 41 1.53 -23.73 22.29
CA TYR A 41 1.23 -23.40 20.91
C TYR A 41 1.84 -22.04 20.55
N TRP A 42 1.64 -21.04 21.40
CA TRP A 42 2.22 -19.71 21.21
C TRP A 42 3.75 -19.75 21.15
N LEU A 43 4.39 -20.53 22.02
CA LEU A 43 5.86 -20.67 22.02
C LEU A 43 6.40 -21.45 20.82
N ALA A 44 5.57 -22.29 20.19
CA ALA A 44 5.92 -22.94 18.93
C ALA A 44 5.74 -22.00 17.73
N THR A 45 4.97 -20.92 17.88
CA THR A 45 4.73 -19.96 16.80
C THR A 45 5.97 -19.10 16.52
N PRO A 46 6.40 -18.98 15.26
CA PRO A 46 7.52 -18.10 14.91
C PRO A 46 7.30 -16.66 15.40
N ASN A 47 8.36 -16.06 15.94
CA ASN A 47 8.40 -14.70 16.52
C ASN A 47 7.68 -14.53 17.86
N ILE A 48 7.14 -15.59 18.46
CA ILE A 48 6.54 -15.54 19.80
C ILE A 48 7.43 -16.35 20.75
N GLY A 49 8.25 -15.62 21.50
CA GLY A 49 9.04 -16.17 22.60
C GLY A 49 8.38 -15.94 23.96
N PRO A 50 8.98 -16.44 25.06
CA PRO A 50 8.44 -16.32 26.41
C PRO A 50 8.09 -14.88 26.81
N THR A 51 8.91 -13.91 26.43
CA THR A 51 8.68 -12.49 26.72
C THR A 51 7.43 -11.94 26.03
N PHE A 52 7.20 -12.32 24.77
CA PHE A 52 6.02 -11.87 24.04
C PHE A 52 4.77 -12.62 24.46
N LEU A 53 4.90 -13.90 24.82
CA LEU A 53 3.82 -14.65 25.44
C LEU A 53 3.40 -14.01 26.77
N GLU A 54 4.35 -13.62 27.63
CA GLU A 54 4.03 -12.89 28.87
C GLU A 54 3.27 -11.59 28.56
N GLN A 55 3.65 -10.86 27.51
CA GLN A 55 2.95 -9.64 27.11
C GLN A 55 1.53 -9.93 26.59
N ILE A 56 1.33 -11.01 25.82
CA ILE A 56 -0.01 -11.47 25.39
C ILE A 56 -0.85 -11.82 26.61
N ARG A 57 -0.27 -12.56 27.58
CA ARG A 57 -0.95 -12.95 28.82
C ARG A 57 -1.27 -11.77 29.72
N ARG A 58 -0.39 -10.77 29.81
CA ARG A 58 -0.72 -9.51 30.49
C ARG A 58 -1.93 -8.82 29.86
N VAL A 59 -2.09 -8.90 28.55
CA VAL A 59 -3.26 -8.35 27.87
C VAL A 59 -4.50 -9.21 28.12
N THR A 60 -4.41 -10.55 28.13
CA THR A 60 -5.59 -11.41 28.34
C THR A 60 -6.00 -11.56 29.81
N ASP A 61 -5.06 -11.43 30.73
CA ASP A 61 -5.23 -11.74 32.15
C ASP A 61 -5.31 -10.47 33.02
N ALA A 62 -5.13 -9.29 32.41
CA ALA A 62 -5.21 -8.03 33.14
C ALA A 62 -6.61 -7.84 33.76
N PRO A 63 -6.68 -7.53 35.07
CA PRO A 63 -7.92 -7.09 35.67
C PRO A 63 -8.38 -5.78 34.98
N PRO A 64 -9.71 -5.58 34.84
CA PRO A 64 -10.31 -4.52 34.03
C PRO A 64 -9.86 -3.09 34.35
N GLU A 65 -9.17 -2.85 35.47
CA GLU A 65 -8.73 -1.52 35.89
C GLU A 65 -7.35 -1.10 35.37
N GLN A 66 -6.52 -2.01 34.84
CA GLN A 66 -5.13 -1.68 34.45
C GLN A 66 -4.85 -1.72 32.93
N THR A 67 -5.81 -2.18 32.12
CA THR A 67 -5.78 -2.04 30.66
C THR A 67 -6.65 -0.89 30.15
N ALA A 68 -6.91 0.08 31.01
CA ALA A 68 -7.14 1.45 30.56
C ALA A 68 -5.84 1.97 29.91
N SER A 69 -5.54 1.45 28.72
CA SER A 69 -4.94 2.27 27.67
C SER A 69 -5.72 3.58 27.66
N PRO A 70 -5.07 4.75 27.47
CA PRO A 70 -5.79 5.99 27.29
C PRO A 70 -6.85 5.68 26.26
N SER A 71 -8.08 5.78 26.72
CA SER A 71 -9.25 5.20 26.10
C SER A 71 -9.09 5.23 24.59
N CYS A 72 -9.38 4.11 23.93
CA CYS A 72 -10.18 4.27 22.73
C CYS A 72 -11.43 4.97 23.26
N SER A 73 -11.36 6.31 23.38
CA SER A 73 -12.45 7.18 23.77
C SER A 73 -13.51 6.72 22.82
N ARG A 74 -14.52 6.03 23.34
CA ARG A 74 -15.54 5.36 22.54
C ARG A 74 -16.06 6.45 21.63
N LEU A 75 -15.52 6.51 20.41
CA LEU A 75 -15.74 7.66 19.56
C LEU A 75 -17.25 7.63 19.37
N THR A 76 -17.88 8.74 19.69
CA THR A 76 -19.30 8.88 19.42
C THR A 76 -19.51 8.60 17.94
N ASP A 77 -20.68 8.10 17.56
CA ASP A 77 -20.94 7.75 16.16
C ASP A 77 -20.62 8.92 15.21
N GLY A 78 -20.83 10.18 15.66
CA GLY A 78 -20.44 11.38 14.95
C GLY A 78 -18.93 11.59 14.79
N GLU A 79 -18.13 11.32 15.82
CA GLU A 79 -16.66 11.38 15.74
C GLU A 79 -16.10 10.26 14.87
N LEU A 80 -16.73 9.08 14.90
CA LEU A 80 -16.36 7.96 14.03
C LEU A 80 -16.64 8.30 12.56
N LEU A 81 -17.82 8.86 12.26
CA LEU A 81 -18.16 9.35 10.92
C LEU A 81 -17.19 10.44 10.47
N GLY A 82 -16.93 11.45 11.30
CA GLY A 82 -16.01 12.53 10.96
C GLY A 82 -14.59 12.04 10.68
N ARG A 83 -14.12 11.04 11.43
CA ARG A 83 -12.82 10.41 11.18
C ARG A 83 -12.81 9.61 9.87
N LEU A 84 -13.92 8.95 9.55
CA LEU A 84 -14.05 8.17 8.31
C LEU A 84 -14.09 9.08 7.08
N GLU A 85 -14.84 10.18 7.13
CA GLU A 85 -14.88 11.20 6.08
C GLU A 85 -13.49 11.80 5.85
N TRP A 86 -12.79 12.17 6.93
CA TRP A 86 -11.43 12.71 6.83
C TRP A 86 -10.45 11.74 6.17
N LEU A 87 -10.48 10.46 6.56
CA LEU A 87 -9.62 9.43 5.94
C LEU A 87 -9.96 9.21 4.46
N GLN A 88 -11.24 9.29 4.07
CA GLN A 88 -11.64 9.19 2.68
C GLN A 88 -11.15 10.37 1.84
N ASP A 89 -11.19 11.58 2.39
CA ASP A 89 -10.67 12.78 1.73
C ASP A 89 -9.15 12.74 1.60
N GLU A 90 -8.45 12.27 2.64
CA GLU A 90 -7.00 12.10 2.59
C GLU A 90 -6.58 11.09 1.50
N LEU A 91 -7.26 9.94 1.42
CA LEU A 91 -6.99 8.95 0.37
C LEU A 91 -7.25 9.50 -1.03
N ARG A 92 -8.33 10.25 -1.22
CA ARG A 92 -8.66 10.90 -2.51
C ARG A 92 -7.60 11.91 -2.90
N TRP A 93 -7.16 12.74 -1.95
CA TRP A 93 -6.09 13.70 -2.18
C TRP A 93 -4.78 13.00 -2.56
N LEU A 94 -4.41 11.92 -1.87
CA LEU A 94 -3.22 11.11 -2.20
C LEU A 94 -3.31 10.53 -3.62
N GLN A 95 -4.47 10.01 -4.00
CA GLN A 95 -4.70 9.48 -5.35
C GLN A 95 -4.52 10.58 -6.42
N GLU A 96 -5.14 11.74 -6.23
CA GLU A 96 -5.00 12.90 -7.13
C GLU A 96 -3.54 13.38 -7.23
N GLN A 97 -2.80 13.38 -6.11
CA GLN A 97 -1.38 13.70 -6.10
C GLN A 97 -0.55 12.68 -6.90
N MET A 98 -0.87 11.40 -6.82
CA MET A 98 -0.19 10.37 -7.61
C MET A 98 -0.49 10.49 -9.10
N GLU A 99 -1.76 10.67 -9.48
CA GLU A 99 -2.18 10.84 -10.87
C GLU A 99 -1.57 12.09 -11.50
N THR A 100 -1.58 13.22 -10.78
CA THR A 100 -0.98 14.47 -11.28
C THR A 100 0.54 14.38 -11.44
N ARG A 101 1.23 13.62 -10.57
CA ARG A 101 2.67 13.34 -10.72
C ARG A 101 2.94 12.42 -11.91
N LEU A 102 2.11 11.41 -12.15
CA LEU A 102 2.22 10.50 -13.29
C LEU A 102 1.99 11.23 -14.63
N LEU A 103 1.00 12.13 -14.68
CA LEU A 103 0.71 12.94 -15.87
C LEU A 103 1.83 13.96 -16.16
N LYS A 104 2.47 14.51 -15.10
CA LYS A 104 3.61 15.44 -15.23
C LYS A 104 4.90 14.75 -15.70
N THR A 105 5.14 13.49 -15.33
CA THR A 105 6.32 12.75 -15.80
C THR A 105 6.20 12.34 -17.27
N SER A 106 4.99 12.06 -17.76
CA SER A 106 4.74 11.79 -19.19
C SER A 106 5.00 13.02 -20.10
N ARG A 107 4.72 14.23 -19.61
CA ARG A 107 4.94 15.48 -20.37
C ARG A 107 6.40 15.94 -20.45
N ARG A 108 7.33 15.34 -19.70
CA ARG A 108 8.77 15.63 -19.81
C ARG A 108 9.45 14.70 -20.80
N ARG A 109 9.04 14.73 -22.08
CA ARG A 109 9.93 14.37 -23.19
C ARG A 109 10.52 15.65 -23.78
N PRO A 110 11.80 15.95 -23.54
CA PRO A 110 12.45 17.06 -24.21
C PRO A 110 12.65 16.71 -25.68
N ASN A 111 12.07 17.53 -26.54
CA ASN A 111 12.47 17.74 -27.92
C ASN A 111 13.99 17.82 -28.04
N ARG A 112 14.60 16.95 -28.85
CA ARG A 112 15.68 17.28 -29.79
C ARG A 112 16.12 16.04 -30.58
N ARG A 113 16.41 16.29 -31.86
CA ARG A 113 17.42 15.60 -32.69
C ARG A 113 16.95 14.48 -33.65
N TRP A 114 16.10 14.83 -34.61
CA TRP A 114 15.99 14.10 -35.89
C TRP A 114 15.91 14.99 -37.15
N MET A 115 16.11 16.31 -37.04
CA MET A 115 16.58 17.09 -38.19
C MET A 115 18.07 16.84 -38.35
N LYS A 116 18.42 15.76 -39.05
CA LYS A 116 19.66 15.53 -39.82
C LYS A 116 19.81 14.02 -40.01
N LEU A 117 19.98 13.62 -41.27
CA LEU A 117 20.14 12.26 -41.76
C LEU A 117 18.86 11.42 -41.79
N ALA A 118 18.11 11.53 -42.88
CA ALA A 118 17.81 10.38 -43.72
C ALA A 118 16.98 10.81 -44.93
N THR A 119 17.57 10.62 -46.11
CA THR A 119 16.86 10.22 -47.33
C THR A 119 16.15 11.31 -48.13
N GLN A 120 16.93 12.04 -48.92
CA GLN A 120 16.59 12.19 -50.34
C GLN A 120 17.87 12.01 -51.16
N ASP A 121 18.36 10.77 -51.09
CA ASP A 121 19.15 10.14 -52.14
C ASP A 121 18.16 9.38 -53.01
N GLY A 122 18.29 9.52 -54.33
CA GLY A 122 17.54 8.75 -55.31
C GLY A 122 16.81 9.59 -56.36
N GLY A 123 17.43 9.75 -57.52
CA GLY A 123 16.68 9.84 -58.77
C GLY A 123 17.24 10.75 -59.85
N ASP A 124 18.44 10.46 -60.35
CA ASP A 124 18.92 10.98 -61.64
C ASP A 124 18.03 10.51 -62.80
N HIS A 125 17.23 11.42 -63.36
CA HIS A 125 16.64 11.42 -64.72
C HIS A 125 16.64 12.91 -65.16
N GLN A 126 17.03 13.37 -66.35
CA GLN A 126 17.29 12.85 -67.69
C GLN A 126 17.91 14.02 -68.48
N GLU A 127 18.86 13.79 -69.39
CA GLU A 127 19.17 14.73 -70.49
C GLU A 127 19.38 13.89 -71.76
N ALA A 128 18.32 13.65 -72.53
CA ALA A 128 17.92 14.42 -73.70
C ALA A 128 18.90 14.26 -74.89
N ALA A 129 18.62 13.28 -75.76
CA ALA A 129 19.11 13.27 -77.14
C ALA A 129 18.03 12.69 -78.06
N GLN A 130 17.04 13.53 -78.40
CA GLN A 130 16.21 13.34 -79.58
C GLN A 130 16.85 14.15 -80.72
N GLY A 131 17.51 13.47 -81.66
CA GLY A 131 17.42 13.87 -83.06
C GLY A 131 16.05 13.44 -83.59
N PRO A 132 15.41 14.20 -84.49
CA PRO A 132 15.81 14.11 -85.90
C PRO A 132 15.66 15.42 -86.68
N GLY A 133 16.49 15.58 -87.72
CA GLY A 133 16.36 16.69 -88.67
C GLY A 133 17.27 16.47 -89.87
N HIS A 134 16.70 15.88 -90.91
CA HIS A 134 17.33 15.59 -92.19
C HIS A 134 17.35 16.83 -93.09
N ASN A 135 18.43 16.97 -93.84
CA ASN A 135 18.56 17.49 -95.22
C ASN A 135 18.48 18.99 -95.53
N GLY A 136 19.49 19.42 -96.31
CA GLY A 136 19.66 20.72 -96.96
C GLY A 136 21.07 20.85 -97.50
#